data_AF-A0A0S2W4E3-F1
#
_entry.id   AF-A0A0S2W4E3-F1
#
_cell.length_a   1.000
_cell.length_b   1.000
_cell.length_c   1.000
_cell.angle_alpha   90.00
_cell.angle_beta   90.00
_cell.angle_gamma   90.00
#
_symmetry.space_group_name_H-M   'P 1'
#
loop_
_entity.id
_entity.type
_entity.pdbx_description
1 polymer ?
#
loop_
_entity_poly.entity_id
_entity_poly.type
_entity_poly.pdbx_seq_one_letter_code
_entity_poly.pdbx_strand_id
1 'polypeptide(L)'
;MVLFVILLSIWLIGYVFTFIVFDILVVVDLITKNYITESARFLEQYIFRSTSYLDKCVYEKRNIKNVRIYQYKVAAKTRSGIKIFTSVEYFELKSNETYEFVYGKKSKALVEVKKLSAGCGNS
;
A
#
# COMPACT_ATOMS: atom_id res chain seq x y z
N MET A 1 -35.79 0.45 11.10
CA MET A 1 -34.70 -0.17 11.90
C MET A 1 -34.12 -1.42 11.25
N VAL A 2 -34.92 -2.43 10.88
CA VAL A 2 -34.42 -3.71 10.32
C VAL A 2 -33.54 -3.52 9.07
N LEU A 3 -33.95 -2.67 8.12
CA LEU A 3 -33.18 -2.38 6.91
C LEU A 3 -31.80 -1.78 7.21
N PHE A 4 -31.72 -0.91 8.22
CA PHE A 4 -30.46 -0.29 8.65
C PHE A 4 -29.51 -1.32 9.27
N VAL A 5 -30.03 -2.23 10.09
CA VAL A 5 -29.24 -3.33 10.68
C VAL A 5 -28.68 -4.26 9.59
N ILE A 6 -29.47 -4.57 8.56
CA ILE A 6 -29.02 -5.40 7.43
C ILE A 6 -27.90 -4.68 6.65
N LEU A 7 -28.09 -3.40 6.32
CA LEU A 7 -27.06 -2.62 5.61
C LEU A 7 -25.76 -2.53 6.41
N LEU A 8 -25.86 -2.30 7.72
CA LEU A 8 -24.71 -2.21 8.61
C LEU A 8 -23.99 -3.56 8.74
N SER A 9 -24.74 -4.67 8.76
CA SER A 9 -24.19 -6.03 8.78
C SER A 9 -23.48 -6.39 7.47
N ILE A 10 -24.07 -6.09 6.31
CA ILE A 10 -23.44 -6.31 5.00
C ILE A 10 -22.15 -5.48 4.88
N TRP A 11 -22.20 -4.22 5.33
CA TRP A 11 -21.02 -3.35 5.36
C TRP A 11 -19.92 -3.93 6.25
N LEU A 12 -20.27 -4.43 7.45
CA LEU A 12 -19.34 -5.08 8.37
C LEU A 12 -18.76 -6.38 7.80
N ILE A 13 -19.57 -7.19 7.12
CA ILE A 13 -19.11 -8.44 6.49
C ILE A 13 -18.12 -8.13 5.36
N GLY A 14 -18.46 -7.18 4.47
CA GLY A 14 -17.56 -6.76 3.40
C GLY A 14 -16.24 -6.20 3.95
N TYR A 15 -16.32 -5.49 5.07
CA TYR A 15 -15.17 -4.99 5.80
C TYR A 15 -14.25 -6.13 6.28
N VAL A 16 -14.81 -7.07 7.06
CA VAL A 16 -14.06 -8.20 7.64
C VAL A 16 -13.48 -9.09 6.54
N PHE A 17 -14.24 -9.33 5.47
CA PHE A 17 -13.78 -10.14 4.34
C PHE A 17 -12.55 -9.52 3.66
N THR A 18 -12.55 -8.21 3.44
CA THR A 18 -11.43 -7.52 2.78
C THR A 18 -10.15 -7.57 3.61
N PHE A 19 -10.29 -7.49 4.94
CA PHE A 19 -9.20 -7.63 5.89
C PHE A 19 -8.63 -9.05 5.89
N ILE A 20 -9.48 -10.07 6.06
CA ILE A 20 -9.08 -11.48 6.08
C ILE A 20 -8.35 -11.87 4.79
N VAL A 21 -8.89 -11.48 3.62
CA VAL A 21 -8.26 -11.81 2.33
C VAL A 21 -6.87 -11.18 2.21
N PHE A 22 -6.67 -9.96 2.70
CA PHE A 22 -5.35 -9.33 2.70
C PHE A 22 -4.36 -10.13 3.55
N ASP A 23 -4.73 -10.43 4.79
CA ASP A 23 -3.84 -11.09 5.74
C ASP A 23 -3.46 -12.50 5.25
N ILE A 24 -4.41 -13.24 4.69
CA ILE A 24 -4.13 -14.53 4.05
C ILE A 24 -3.11 -14.36 2.92
N LEU A 25 -3.25 -13.34 2.06
CA LEU A 25 -2.30 -13.09 0.97
C LEU A 25 -0.91 -12.71 1.49
N VAL A 26 -0.82 -11.96 2.58
CA VAL A 26 0.46 -11.63 3.23
C VAL A 26 1.12 -12.89 3.78
N VAL A 27 0.36 -13.73 4.49
CA VAL A 27 0.85 -15.01 5.03
C VAL A 27 1.32 -15.94 3.89
N VAL A 28 0.58 -15.98 2.78
CA VAL A 28 0.96 -16.77 1.61
C VAL A 28 2.27 -16.24 1.00
N ASP A 29 2.41 -14.93 0.81
CA ASP A 29 3.65 -14.33 0.29
C ASP A 29 4.83 -14.59 1.25
N LEU A 30 4.58 -14.57 2.57
CA LEU A 30 5.57 -14.84 3.61
C LEU A 30 6.08 -16.29 3.56
N ILE A 31 5.17 -17.26 3.53
CA ILE A 31 5.48 -18.70 3.48
C ILE A 31 6.17 -19.05 2.16
N THR A 32 5.68 -18.52 1.04
CA THR A 32 6.23 -18.80 -0.29
C THR A 32 7.48 -17.99 -0.62
N LYS A 33 7.88 -17.04 0.26
CA LYS A 33 8.98 -16.09 0.05
C LYS A 33 8.90 -15.37 -1.30
N ASN A 34 7.69 -15.09 -1.77
CA ASN A 34 7.43 -14.58 -3.11
C ASN A 34 7.47 -13.05 -3.13
N TYR A 35 8.67 -12.51 -3.01
CA TYR A 35 8.92 -11.07 -2.94
C TYR A 35 9.41 -10.52 -4.27
N ILE A 36 9.00 -9.28 -4.56
CA ILE A 36 9.50 -8.49 -5.68
C ILE A 36 10.27 -7.32 -5.10
N THR A 37 11.47 -7.12 -5.62
CA THR A 37 12.32 -5.97 -5.33
C THR A 37 12.24 -4.99 -6.50
N GLU A 38 11.90 -3.73 -6.22
CA GLU A 38 11.77 -2.70 -7.25
C GLU A 38 12.37 -1.38 -6.76
N SER A 39 13.33 -0.86 -7.53
CA SER A 39 13.87 0.48 -7.30
C SER A 39 12.88 1.53 -7.79
N ALA A 40 12.39 2.37 -6.89
CA ALA A 40 11.44 3.42 -7.20
C ALA A 40 11.76 4.72 -6.47
N ARG A 41 11.32 5.84 -7.02
CA ARG A 41 11.46 7.14 -6.38
C ARG A 41 10.29 7.36 -5.43
N PHE A 42 10.57 7.52 -4.15
CA PHE A 42 9.53 7.80 -3.15
C PHE A 42 8.89 9.16 -3.44
N LEU A 43 7.57 9.21 -3.43
CA LEU A 43 6.83 10.46 -3.60
C LEU A 43 6.32 10.95 -2.25
N GLU A 44 5.43 10.16 -1.65
CA GLU A 44 4.77 10.46 -0.40
C GLU A 44 4.21 9.19 0.26
N GLN A 45 4.08 9.24 1.58
CA GLN A 45 3.41 8.20 2.36
C GLN A 45 2.14 8.79 2.96
N TYR A 46 1.01 8.22 2.59
CA TYR A 46 -0.28 8.66 3.08
C TYR A 46 -0.64 7.88 4.34
N ILE A 47 -1.07 8.62 5.36
CA ILE A 47 -1.70 8.09 6.56
C ILE A 47 -3.18 7.91 6.22
N PHE A 48 -3.57 6.73 5.76
CA PHE A 48 -4.99 6.41 5.55
C PHE A 48 -5.64 6.20 6.92
N ARG A 49 -6.27 7.25 7.44
CA ARG A 49 -7.02 7.20 8.71
C ARG A 49 -8.51 7.53 8.57
N SER A 50 -9.08 7.63 7.38
CA SER A 50 -10.48 8.06 7.24
C SER A 50 -11.20 7.47 6.02
N THR A 51 -12.44 7.05 6.28
CA THR A 51 -13.42 6.38 5.42
C THR A 51 -14.36 7.35 4.69
N SER A 52 -14.00 8.63 4.50
CA SER A 52 -14.94 9.59 3.90
C SER A 52 -15.08 9.38 2.38
N TYR A 53 -16.32 9.40 1.89
CA TYR A 53 -16.65 9.31 0.45
C TYR A 53 -16.04 10.49 -0.34
N LEU A 54 -15.82 11.63 0.33
CA LEU A 54 -15.17 12.83 -0.19
C LEU A 54 -13.72 12.58 -0.62
N ASP A 55 -12.99 11.77 0.14
CA ASP A 55 -11.59 11.46 -0.16
C ASP A 55 -11.48 10.58 -1.42
N LYS A 56 -12.45 9.67 -1.64
CA LYS A 56 -12.53 8.80 -2.84
C LYS A 56 -12.55 9.60 -4.16
N CYS A 57 -13.24 10.74 -4.20
CA CYS A 57 -13.31 11.62 -5.37
C CYS A 57 -11.99 12.35 -5.70
N VAL A 58 -11.17 12.65 -4.70
CA VAL A 58 -9.83 13.26 -4.91
C VAL A 58 -8.89 12.24 -5.53
N TYR A 59 -9.06 10.95 -5.23
CA TYR A 59 -8.17 9.87 -5.70
C TYR A 59 -8.56 9.29 -7.06
N GLU A 60 -9.85 9.24 -7.41
CA GLU A 60 -10.28 8.95 -8.79
C GLU A 60 -9.71 9.96 -9.78
N LYS A 61 -9.62 11.25 -9.40
CA LYS A 61 -8.94 12.29 -10.20
C LYS A 61 -7.45 12.02 -10.42
N ARG A 62 -6.79 11.28 -9.52
CA ARG A 62 -5.38 10.87 -9.66
C ARG A 62 -5.21 9.48 -10.28
N ASN A 63 -6.30 8.88 -10.78
CA ASN A 63 -6.34 7.53 -11.38
C ASN A 63 -5.85 6.42 -10.44
N ILE A 64 -6.02 6.63 -9.13
CA ILE A 64 -5.61 5.69 -8.10
C ILE A 64 -6.75 4.69 -7.86
N LYS A 65 -6.65 3.51 -8.48
CA LYS A 65 -7.63 2.42 -8.30
C LYS A 65 -7.18 1.48 -7.16
N ASN A 66 -8.11 1.13 -6.26
CA ASN A 66 -7.95 0.22 -5.11
C ASN A 66 -7.15 0.76 -3.90
N VAL A 67 -7.72 1.73 -3.21
CA VAL A 67 -7.22 2.18 -1.90
C VAL A 67 -7.91 1.37 -0.78
N ARG A 68 -7.12 0.61 -0.02
CA ARG A 68 -7.57 -0.07 1.22
C ARG A 68 -7.22 0.81 2.43
N ILE A 69 -8.15 0.91 3.39
CA ILE A 69 -8.36 2.10 4.24
C ILE A 69 -7.60 2.10 5.59
N TYR A 70 -6.87 1.04 5.95
CA TYR A 70 -6.31 0.86 7.31
C TYR A 70 -4.80 0.67 7.39
N GLN A 71 -4.10 0.94 6.29
CA GLN A 71 -2.67 0.71 6.18
C GLN A 71 -2.05 1.94 5.53
N TYR A 72 -0.84 2.28 5.95
CA TYR A 72 -0.11 3.33 5.28
C TYR A 72 0.06 2.95 3.82
N LYS A 73 -0.14 3.90 2.91
CA LYS A 73 0.22 3.65 1.52
C LYS A 73 1.43 4.46 1.16
N VAL A 74 2.37 3.80 0.54
CA VAL A 74 3.59 4.40 0.02
C VAL A 74 3.41 4.56 -1.47
N ALA A 75 3.34 5.80 -1.94
CA ALA A 75 3.35 6.11 -3.36
C ALA A 75 4.81 6.25 -3.83
N ALA A 76 5.17 5.47 -4.85
CA ALA A 76 6.47 5.55 -5.48
C ALA A 76 6.34 5.64 -7.00
N LYS A 77 7.21 6.42 -7.63
CA LYS A 77 7.33 6.52 -9.08
C LYS A 77 8.32 5.45 -9.57
N THR A 78 7.79 4.47 -10.28
CA THR A 78 8.55 3.44 -10.99
C THR A 78 8.78 3.85 -12.45
N ARG A 79 9.51 3.05 -13.23
CA ARG A 79 9.65 3.26 -14.68
C ARG A 79 8.33 3.11 -15.44
N SER A 80 7.39 2.33 -14.90
CA SER A 80 6.09 2.02 -15.51
C SER A 80 4.97 2.96 -15.06
N GLY A 81 5.22 3.87 -14.12
CA GLY A 81 4.24 4.84 -13.65
C GLY A 81 4.30 5.07 -12.15
N ILE A 82 3.19 5.51 -11.56
CA ILE A 82 3.04 5.65 -10.11
C ILE A 82 2.46 4.35 -9.57
N LYS A 83 3.14 3.77 -8.59
CA LYS A 83 2.74 2.53 -7.92
C LYS A 83 2.50 2.80 -6.45
N ILE A 84 1.52 2.09 -5.90
CA ILE A 84 1.10 2.26 -4.51
C ILE A 84 1.32 0.94 -3.79
N PHE A 85 2.17 0.98 -2.78
CA PHE A 85 2.43 -0.13 -1.88
C PHE A 85 1.63 0.03 -0.61
N THR A 86 1.35 -1.08 0.05
CA THR A 86 0.61 -1.08 1.30
C THR A 86 1.55 -1.46 2.42
N SER A 87 1.76 -0.58 3.39
CA SER A 87 2.66 -0.78 4.52
C SER A 87 1.88 -0.86 5.82
N VAL A 88 2.35 -1.74 6.71
CA VAL A 88 1.89 -1.81 8.10
C VAL A 88 2.55 -0.71 8.95
N GLU A 89 3.74 -0.23 8.54
CA GLU A 89 4.56 0.74 9.28
C GLU A 89 4.67 2.09 8.55
N TYR A 90 4.87 3.14 9.34
CA TYR A 90 5.26 4.46 8.82
C TYR A 90 6.76 4.48 8.54
N PHE A 91 7.17 4.91 7.35
CA PHE A 91 8.58 5.06 7.00
C PHE A 91 8.92 6.55 6.87
N GLU A 92 9.95 6.99 7.60
CA GLU A 92 10.51 8.34 7.47
C GLU A 92 11.40 8.44 6.22
N LEU A 93 10.76 8.39 5.03
CA LEU A 93 11.45 8.48 3.74
C LEU A 93 11.50 9.94 3.26
N LYS A 94 12.62 10.33 2.63
CA LYS A 94 12.75 11.64 2.00
C LYS A 94 12.08 11.62 0.63
N SER A 95 11.16 12.57 0.42
CA SER A 95 10.52 12.75 -0.89
C SER A 95 11.56 12.91 -1.99
N ASN A 96 11.27 12.33 -3.16
CA ASN A 96 12.11 12.36 -4.35
C ASN A 96 13.45 11.61 -4.28
N GLU A 97 13.76 10.90 -3.19
CA GLU A 97 14.88 9.97 -3.15
C GLU A 97 14.49 8.59 -3.73
N THR A 98 15.47 7.88 -4.29
CA THR A 98 15.29 6.53 -4.80
C THR A 98 15.55 5.52 -3.70
N TYR A 99 14.58 4.64 -3.47
CA TYR A 99 14.68 3.53 -2.53
C TYR A 99 14.42 2.23 -3.26
N GLU A 100 14.92 1.15 -2.68
CA GLU A 100 14.61 -0.20 -3.09
C GLU A 100 13.47 -0.72 -2.22
N PHE A 101 12.31 -0.93 -2.86
CA PHE A 101 11.09 -1.39 -2.21
C PHE A 101 10.96 -2.89 -2.40
N VAL A 102 10.89 -3.64 -1.30
CA VAL A 102 10.63 -5.09 -1.29
C VAL A 102 9.19 -5.30 -0.88
N TYR A 103 8.40 -5.95 -1.74
CA TYR A 103 6.98 -6.19 -1.48
C TYR A 103 6.52 -7.59 -1.91
N GLY A 104 5.50 -8.11 -1.24
CA GLY A 104 4.87 -9.39 -1.58
C GLY A 104 4.19 -9.35 -2.95
N LYS A 105 4.42 -10.37 -3.79
CA LYS A 105 3.93 -10.39 -5.17
C LYS A 105 2.40 -10.36 -5.24
N LYS A 106 1.70 -11.09 -4.35
CA LYS A 106 0.24 -11.23 -4.36
C LYS A 106 -0.44 -10.17 -3.50
N SER A 107 0.04 -9.99 -2.27
CA SER A 107 -0.49 -9.03 -1.29
C SER A 107 -0.20 -7.57 -1.66
N LYS A 108 0.90 -7.31 -2.41
CA LYS A 108 1.48 -5.98 -2.59
C LYS A 108 1.81 -5.28 -1.25
N ALA A 109 1.96 -6.07 -0.19
CA ALA A 109 2.38 -5.60 1.12
C ALA A 109 3.87 -5.26 1.07
N LEU A 110 4.23 -4.08 1.51
CA LEU A 110 5.59 -3.63 1.64
C LEU A 110 6.20 -4.33 2.85
N VAL A 111 7.32 -5.01 2.62
CA VAL A 111 8.04 -5.80 3.62
C VAL A 111 9.26 -5.03 4.10
N GLU A 112 9.98 -4.40 3.18
CA GLU A 112 11.21 -3.70 3.49
C GLU A 112 11.42 -2.52 2.52
N VAL A 113 12.04 -1.46 3.02
CA VAL A 113 12.51 -0.34 2.21
C VAL A 113 13.99 -0.11 2.51
N LYS A 114 14.84 -0.28 1.49
CA LYS A 114 16.28 -0.03 1.61
C LYS A 114 16.65 1.26 0.93
N LYS A 115 17.49 2.07 1.58
CA LYS A 115 18.11 3.22 0.93
C LYS A 115 19.14 2.69 -0.05
N LEU A 116 18.96 3.01 -1.33
CA LEU A 116 20.02 2.83 -2.32
C LEU A 116 21.08 3.87 -1.99
N SER A 117 22.14 3.45 -1.28
CA SER A 117 23.33 4.30 -1.18
C SER A 117 23.74 4.61 -2.60
N ALA A 118 23.90 5.90 -2.93
CA ALA A 118 24.70 6.27 -4.07
C ALA A 118 26.03 5.54 -3.87
N GLY A 119 26.36 4.62 -4.76
CA GLY A 119 27.71 4.08 -4.80
C GLY A 119 28.62 5.29 -4.93
N CYS A 120 29.45 5.51 -3.91
CA CYS A 120 30.68 6.25 -4.13
C CYS A 120 31.47 5.44 -5.16
N GLY A 121 31.26 5.74 -6.44
CA GLY A 121 32.35 5.76 -7.37
C GLY A 121 33.31 6.84 -6.88
N ASN A 122 34.49 6.42 -6.49
CA ASN A 122 35.74 7.16 -6.31
C ASN A 122 36.71 6.10 -5.79
N SER A 123 37.84 5.77 -6.38
CA SER A 123 38.53 6.09 -7.63
C SER A 123 39.61 5.01 -7.75
#